data_AF-A0A8C1R357-F1
#
_entry.id   AF-A0A8C1R357-F1
#
_cell.length_a   1.000
_cell.length_b   1.000
_cell.length_c   1.000
_cell.angle_alpha   90.00
_cell.angle_beta   90.00
_cell.angle_gamma   90.00
#
_symmetry.space_group_name_H-M   'P 1'
#
loop_
_entity.id
_entity.type
_entity.pdbx_description
1 polymer ?
#
loop_
_entity_poly.entity_id
_entity_poly.type
_entity_poly.pdbx_seq_one_letter_code
_entity_poly.pdbx_strand_id
1 'polypeptide(L)' 'MSKLKLISAADTQYAASLLRSINDERHSGLFCDVTIIVQDRKFKAHKCVLSASSTYFR' A
#
# COMPACT_ATOMS: atom_id res chain seq x y z
N MET A 1 -15.13 38.92 -16.23
CA MET A 1 -14.52 37.58 -16.23
C MET A 1 -14.87 36.90 -14.91
N SER A 2 -15.53 35.74 -14.94
CA SER A 2 -15.90 35.01 -13.72
C SER A 2 -14.67 34.40 -13.07
N LYS A 3 -14.55 34.55 -11.75
CA LYS A 3 -13.43 34.04 -10.96
C LYS A 3 -13.65 32.53 -10.74
N LEU A 4 -12.81 31.69 -11.35
CA LEU A 4 -12.84 30.25 -11.12
C LEU A 4 -12.50 29.95 -9.65
N LYS A 5 -13.32 29.13 -8.99
CA LYS A 5 -13.05 28.67 -7.62
C LYS A 5 -12.34 27.32 -7.70
N LEU A 6 -11.16 27.25 -7.09
CA LEU A 6 -10.45 25.99 -6.85
C LEU A 6 -11.02 25.34 -5.58
N ILE A 7 -11.39 24.06 -5.68
CA ILE A 7 -11.85 23.28 -4.53
C ILE A 7 -10.78 22.23 -4.24
N SER A 8 -10.33 22.17 -2.99
CA SER A 8 -9.47 21.12 -2.47
C SER A 8 -10.22 20.39 -1.36
N ALA A 9 -10.15 19.06 -1.37
CA ALA A 9 -10.72 18.21 -0.34
C ALA A 9 -9.73 17.10 -0.01
N ALA A 10 -9.67 16.72 1.25
CA ALA A 10 -8.84 15.63 1.74
C ALA A 10 -9.67 14.74 2.68
N ASP A 11 -9.65 13.44 2.44
CA ASP A 11 -10.16 12.46 3.39
C ASP A 11 -9.04 12.06 4.34
N THR A 12 -9.18 12.46 5.60
CA THR A 12 -8.18 12.19 6.65
C THR A 12 -8.11 10.71 7.03
N GLN A 13 -9.12 9.90 6.68
CA GLN A 13 -9.16 8.47 6.99
C GLN A 13 -8.67 7.59 5.83
N TYR A 14 -8.50 8.16 4.64
CA TYR A 14 -8.16 7.42 3.42
C TYR A 14 -6.91 6.56 3.59
N ALA A 15 -5.81 7.14 4.08
CA ALA A 15 -4.54 6.43 4.22
C ALA A 15 -4.65 5.20 5.15
N ALA A 16 -5.34 5.35 6.29
CA ALA A 16 -5.55 4.25 7.23
C ALA A 16 -6.45 3.16 6.65
N SER A 17 -7.51 3.54 5.93
CA SER A 17 -8.41 2.59 5.26
C SER A 17 -7.70 1.83 4.14
N LEU A 18 -6.92 2.54 3.31
CA LEU A 18 -6.12 1.94 2.25
C LEU A 18 -5.13 0.90 2.80
N LEU A 19 -4.39 1.25 3.86
CA LEU A 19 -3.42 0.34 4.47
C LEU A 19 -4.09 -0.91 5.05
N ARG A 20 -5.30 -0.79 5.63
CA ARG A 20 -6.08 -1.95 6.08
C ARG A 20 -6.42 -2.86 4.91
N SER A 21 -6.99 -2.32 3.84
CA SER A 21 -7.37 -3.10 2.65
C SER A 21 -6.17 -3.82 2.02
N ILE A 22 -5.03 -3.13 1.84
CA ILE A 22 -3.82 -3.75 1.28
C ILE A 22 -3.28 -4.85 2.20
N ASN A 23 -3.39 -4.68 3.51
CA ASN A 23 -2.99 -5.71 4.45
C ASN A 23 -3.92 -6.94 4.41
N ASP A 24 -5.22 -6.76 4.19
CA ASP A 24 -6.17 -7.86 3.99
C ASP A 24 -5.90 -8.61 2.67
N GLU A 25 -5.57 -7.88 1.60
CA GLU A 25 -5.10 -8.45 0.33
C GLU A 25 -3.80 -9.25 0.53
N ARG A 26 -2.86 -8.76 1.35
CA ARG A 26 -1.63 -9.49 1.69
C ARG A 26 -1.92 -10.81 2.40
N HIS A 27 -2.85 -10.81 3.35
CA HIS A 27 -3.23 -12.03 4.09
C HIS A 27 -3.94 -13.05 3.19
N SER A 28 -4.78 -12.61 2.26
CA SER A 28 -5.42 -13.47 1.27
C SER A 28 -4.50 -13.86 0.11
N GLY A 29 -3.33 -13.23 -0.01
CA GLY A 29 -2.38 -13.43 -1.11
C GLY A 29 -2.80 -12.78 -2.42
N LEU A 30 -3.82 -11.93 -2.40
CA LEU A 30 -4.30 -11.17 -3.55
C LEU A 30 -3.26 -10.14 -3.99
N PHE A 31 -3.00 -10.11 -5.29
CA PHE A 31 -2.05 -9.20 -5.96
C PHE A 31 -0.61 -9.26 -5.44
N CYS A 32 -0.28 -10.21 -4.57
CA CYS A 32 1.08 -10.39 -4.07
C CYS A 32 1.99 -10.86 -5.21
N ASP A 33 2.99 -10.06 -5.52
CA ASP A 33 3.93 -10.23 -6.63
C ASP A 33 5.35 -10.59 -6.17
N VAL A 34 5.52 -10.81 -4.85
CA VAL A 34 6.77 -11.26 -4.23
C VAL A 34 6.50 -12.20 -3.06
N THR A 35 7.42 -13.15 -2.84
CA THR A 35 7.47 -14.00 -1.65
C THR A 35 8.82 -13.82 -0.96
N ILE A 36 8.81 -13.34 0.28
CA ILE A 36 10.00 -13.21 1.12
C ILE A 36 10.18 -14.52 1.88
N ILE A 37 11.39 -15.08 1.83
CA ILE A 37 11.76 -16.28 2.59
C ILE A 37 12.59 -15.83 3.78
N VAL A 38 12.16 -16.18 4.99
CA VAL A 38 12.91 -15.96 6.23
C VAL A 38 13.04 -17.30 6.92
N GLN A 39 14.25 -17.85 6.90
CA GLN A 39 14.53 -19.22 7.34
C GLN A 39 13.63 -20.23 6.58
N ASP A 40 12.79 -20.98 7.29
CA ASP A 40 11.85 -21.98 6.75
C ASP A 40 10.46 -21.40 6.42
N ARG A 41 10.24 -20.10 6.66
CA ARG A 41 8.94 -19.45 6.48
C ARG A 41 8.88 -18.64 5.20
N LYS A 42 7.70 -18.61 4.58
CA LYS A 42 7.41 -17.87 3.34
C LYS A 42 6.31 -16.84 3.58
N PHE A 43 6.54 -15.60 3.15
CA PHE A 43 5.62 -14.48 3.32
C PHE A 43 5.32 -13.84 1.97
N LYS A 44 4.06 -13.90 1.53
CA LYS A 44 3.59 -13.15 0.35
C LYS A 44 3.45 -11.66 0.70
N ALA A 45 3.84 -10.80 -0.23
CA ALA A 45 3.77 -9.34 -0.07
C ALA A 45 3.63 -8.64 -1.44
N HIS A 46 3.49 -7.32 -1.41
CA HIS A 46 3.46 -6.44 -2.57
C HIS A 46 4.77 -5.65 -2.68
N LYS A 47 5.45 -5.72 -3.83
CA LYS A 47 6.74 -5.01 -4.05
C LYS A 47 6.64 -3.51 -3.83
N CYS A 48 5.55 -2.88 -4.29
CA CYS A 48 5.35 -1.44 -4.14
C CYS A 48 5.32 -0.99 -2.67
N VAL A 49 4.64 -1.77 -1.81
CA VAL A 49 4.56 -1.50 -0.37
C VAL A 49 5.92 -1.67 0.29
N LEU A 50 6.65 -2.74 -0.07
CA LEU A 50 8.00 -3.00 0.47
C LEU A 50 8.99 -1.89 0.08
N SER A 51 9.06 -1.54 -1.21
CA SER A 51 9.95 -0.50 -1.74
C SER A 51 9.64 0.89 -1.15
N ALA A 52 8.36 1.20 -0.94
CA ALA A 52 7.95 2.45 -0.30
C ALA A 52 8.30 2.50 1.20
N SER A 53 8.30 1.35 1.89
CA SER A 53 8.46 1.28 3.35
C SER A 53 9.88 0.96 3.81
N SER A 54 10.75 0.47 2.93
CA SER A 54 12.12 0.07 3.25
C SER A 54 13.04 0.21 2.05
N THR A 55 14.12 0.97 2.22
CA THR A 55 15.15 1.15 1.17
C THR A 55 15.87 -0.14 0.81
N TYR A 56 15.84 -1.16 1.69
CA TYR A 56 16.39 -2.48 1.41
C TYR A 56 15.66 -3.19 0.25
N PHE A 57 14.37 -2.90 0.08
CA PHE A 57 13.54 -3.48 -0.98
C PHE A 57 13.32 -2.53 -2.16
N ARG A 58 14.11 -1.45 -2.25
CA ARG A 58 14.04 -0.52 -3.38
C ARG A 58 14.52 -1.15 -4.68
#